data_AF-A0A2G6HY87-F1
#
_entry.id   AF-A0A2G6HY87-F1
#
_cell.length_a   1.000
_cell.length_b   1.000
_cell.length_c   1.000
_cell.angle_alpha   90.00
_cell.angle_beta   90.00
_cell.angle_gamma   90.00
#
_symmetry.space_group_name_H-M   'P 1'
#
loop_
_entity.id
_entity.type
_entity.pdbx_description
1 polymer ?
#
loop_
_entity_poly.entity_id
_entity_poly.type
_entity_poly.pdbx_seq_one_letter_code
_entity_poly.pdbx_strand_id
1 'polypeptide(L)'
;MKKFFLTLIVLFVSTNMVAAEQQFSAKQHMKQLKEAATEIGPYAAYDRWPKDYFLIPQNLPFMVGLSLYKPGHETIGYSEQQKAEIHKIRSETVPQVIKIAKKIKKMELDLANKLVVEKVPPKDLYYLVDKIAALRAKLTKAHLDCIYSIQQVVTDDAQYARLVELAKTVGQKVQKSKK
;
A
#
# COMPACT_ATOMS: atom_id res chain seq x y z
N MET A 1 -72.67 6.50 -5.78
CA MET A 1 -71.65 7.34 -5.12
C MET A 1 -70.49 6.45 -4.70
N LYS A 2 -69.36 6.51 -5.44
CA LYS A 2 -68.12 5.80 -5.12
C LYS A 2 -67.36 6.60 -4.05
N LYS A 3 -66.95 5.96 -2.96
CA LYS A 3 -65.93 6.52 -2.06
C LYS A 3 -64.88 5.44 -1.76
N PHE A 4 -63.65 5.93 -1.80
CA PHE A 4 -62.35 5.27 -1.64
C PHE A 4 -62.25 4.39 -0.39
N PHE A 5 -61.41 3.36 -0.43
CA PHE A 5 -60.19 3.34 0.39
C PHE A 5 -59.19 2.31 -0.16
N LEU A 6 -58.12 2.84 -0.73
CA LEU A 6 -56.94 2.13 -1.20
C LEU A 6 -56.07 1.87 0.05
N THR A 7 -55.90 0.61 0.46
CA THR A 7 -54.97 0.27 1.57
C THR A 7 -53.78 -0.46 0.98
N LEU A 8 -52.72 0.30 0.74
CA LEU A 8 -51.42 -0.15 0.27
C LEU A 8 -50.69 -0.79 1.48
N ILE A 9 -50.60 -2.11 1.51
CA ILE A 9 -49.77 -2.82 2.49
C ILE A 9 -48.32 -2.74 2.01
N VAL A 10 -47.55 -1.85 2.63
CA VAL A 10 -46.09 -1.79 2.50
C VAL A 10 -45.51 -2.89 3.38
N LEU A 11 -45.19 -4.04 2.78
CA LEU A 11 -44.39 -5.07 3.43
C LEU A 11 -42.93 -4.61 3.42
N PHE A 12 -42.42 -4.31 4.62
CA PHE A 12 -41.02 -4.07 4.92
C PHE A 12 -40.17 -5.25 4.43
N VAL A 13 -39.50 -5.07 3.30
CA VAL A 13 -38.34 -5.89 2.94
C VAL A 13 -37.21 -5.44 3.87
N SER A 14 -36.95 -6.21 4.92
CA SER A 14 -35.74 -6.09 5.72
C SER A 14 -34.56 -6.37 4.79
N THR A 15 -33.98 -5.30 4.26
CA THR A 15 -32.66 -5.37 3.65
C THR A 15 -31.69 -5.69 4.77
N ASN A 16 -31.38 -6.97 4.93
CA ASN A 16 -30.07 -7.35 5.41
C ASN A 16 -29.09 -6.73 4.41
N MET A 17 -28.63 -5.51 4.69
CA MET A 17 -27.37 -5.05 4.14
C MET A 17 -26.31 -5.97 4.74
N VAL A 18 -26.13 -7.11 4.10
CA VAL A 18 -24.84 -7.76 4.04
C VAL A 18 -23.92 -6.67 3.53
N ALA A 19 -23.23 -6.00 4.44
CA ALA A 19 -22.03 -5.28 4.13
C ALA A 19 -21.16 -6.32 3.43
N ALA A 20 -21.20 -6.33 2.11
CA ALA A 20 -20.21 -6.98 1.29
C ALA A 20 -18.93 -6.19 1.56
N GLU A 21 -18.30 -6.43 2.71
CA GLU A 21 -16.89 -6.19 2.88
C GLU A 21 -16.26 -7.03 1.78
N GLN A 22 -15.93 -6.34 0.70
CA GLN A 22 -15.16 -6.88 -0.38
C GLN A 22 -13.78 -7.14 0.23
N GLN A 23 -13.64 -8.30 0.86
CA GLN A 23 -12.41 -8.81 1.46
C GLN A 23 -11.40 -8.82 0.33
N PHE A 24 -10.63 -7.73 0.26
CA PHE A 24 -9.80 -7.43 -0.90
C PHE A 24 -8.67 -8.44 -0.88
N SER A 25 -8.80 -9.50 -1.66
CA SER A 25 -7.90 -10.65 -1.59
C SER A 25 -6.45 -10.26 -1.88
N ALA A 26 -5.50 -11.01 -1.32
CA ALA A 26 -4.07 -10.82 -1.63
C ALA A 26 -3.79 -10.85 -3.15
N LYS A 27 -4.56 -11.66 -3.91
CA LYS A 27 -4.48 -11.73 -5.37
C LYS A 27 -4.91 -10.42 -6.04
N GLN A 28 -6.04 -9.84 -5.63
CA GLN A 28 -6.49 -8.54 -6.13
C GLN A 28 -5.49 -7.43 -5.78
N HIS A 29 -4.88 -7.48 -4.60
CA HIS A 29 -3.84 -6.53 -4.21
C HIS A 29 -2.62 -6.59 -5.10
N MET A 30 -2.09 -7.78 -5.32
CA MET A 30 -0.92 -7.95 -6.20
C MET A 30 -1.26 -7.55 -7.64
N LYS A 31 -2.47 -7.85 -8.12
CA LYS A 31 -2.95 -7.41 -9.44
C LYS A 31 -2.95 -5.88 -9.55
N GLN A 32 -3.56 -5.18 -8.58
CA GLN A 32 -3.60 -3.71 -8.56
C GLN A 32 -2.20 -3.10 -8.56
N LEU A 33 -1.26 -3.65 -7.77
CA LEU A 33 0.12 -3.16 -7.75
C LEU A 33 0.84 -3.39 -9.08
N LYS A 34 0.62 -4.53 -9.73
CA LYS A 34 1.19 -4.85 -11.05
C LYS A 34 0.65 -3.93 -12.14
N GLU A 35 -0.66 -3.71 -12.17
CA GLU A 35 -1.30 -2.80 -13.13
C GLU A 35 -0.88 -1.33 -12.91
N ALA A 36 -0.55 -0.98 -11.67
CA ALA A 36 -0.05 0.35 -11.34
C ALA A 36 1.45 0.52 -11.62
N ALA A 37 2.20 -0.56 -11.81
CA ALA A 37 3.62 -0.48 -12.13
C ALA A 37 3.80 0.14 -13.53
N THR A 38 4.73 1.08 -13.64
CA THR A 38 5.12 1.66 -14.93
C THR A 38 6.25 0.85 -15.55
N GLU A 39 6.63 1.18 -16.78
CA GLU A 39 7.76 0.54 -17.46
C GLU A 39 9.04 0.54 -16.61
N ILE A 40 9.77 -0.58 -16.67
CA ILE A 40 11.09 -0.70 -16.08
C ILE A 40 12.04 0.16 -16.92
N GLY A 41 12.88 0.96 -16.25
CA GLY A 41 13.82 1.83 -16.97
C GLY A 41 14.87 1.01 -17.73
N PRO A 42 15.42 1.52 -18.84
CA PRO A 42 16.32 0.77 -19.72
C PRO A 42 17.64 0.36 -19.05
N TYR A 43 17.97 0.95 -17.90
CA TYR A 43 19.19 0.66 -17.14
C TYR A 43 18.94 -0.17 -15.87
N ALA A 44 17.69 -0.55 -15.58
CA ALA A 44 17.33 -1.29 -14.37
C ALA A 44 17.18 -2.79 -14.66
N ALA A 45 17.91 -3.64 -13.92
CA ALA A 45 17.75 -5.09 -14.02
C ALA A 45 16.42 -5.59 -13.43
N TYR A 46 15.87 -4.87 -12.44
CA TYR A 46 14.58 -5.15 -11.82
C TYR A 46 14.03 -3.89 -11.12
N ASP A 47 12.73 -3.90 -10.79
CA ASP A 47 12.05 -2.85 -10.01
C ASP A 47 11.08 -3.50 -9.01
N ARG A 48 11.33 -3.35 -7.70
CA ARG A 48 10.41 -3.81 -6.65
C ARG A 48 9.36 -2.74 -6.40
N TRP A 49 8.45 -2.59 -7.35
CA TRP A 49 7.37 -1.62 -7.28
C TRP A 49 6.39 -1.89 -6.10
N PRO A 50 5.92 -0.86 -5.36
CA PRO A 50 6.43 0.52 -5.28
C PRO A 50 7.50 0.69 -4.19
N LYS A 51 8.01 -0.41 -3.62
CA LYS A 51 8.91 -0.41 -2.46
C LYS A 51 10.24 0.29 -2.73
N ASP A 52 10.80 0.15 -3.92
CA ASP A 52 12.10 0.75 -4.24
C ASP A 52 12.09 2.29 -4.30
N TYR A 53 10.91 2.93 -4.22
CA TYR A 53 10.75 4.39 -4.24
C TYR A 53 10.69 5.03 -2.85
N PHE A 54 10.76 4.24 -1.78
CA PHE A 54 10.93 4.79 -0.43
C PHE A 54 12.41 5.13 -0.22
N LEU A 55 12.69 6.17 0.58
CA LEU A 55 14.07 6.54 0.93
C LEU A 55 14.76 5.45 1.76
N ILE A 56 14.00 4.76 2.64
CA ILE A 56 14.50 3.69 3.53
C ILE A 56 13.67 2.41 3.31
N PRO A 57 13.80 1.73 2.16
CA PRO A 57 12.86 0.69 1.75
C PRO A 57 13.15 -0.70 2.36
N GLN A 58 14.34 -0.89 2.93
CA GLN A 58 14.83 -2.22 3.34
C GLN A 58 14.69 -2.50 4.84
N ASN A 59 14.73 -1.45 5.67
CA ASN A 59 14.80 -1.57 7.12
C ASN A 59 13.48 -1.25 7.84
N LEU A 60 12.41 -0.96 7.08
CA LEU A 60 11.08 -0.66 7.61
C LEU A 60 10.05 -1.69 7.14
N PRO A 61 9.26 -2.30 8.05
CA PRO A 61 8.26 -3.28 7.68
C PRO A 61 7.01 -2.62 7.07
N PHE A 62 6.45 -3.23 6.02
CA PHE A 62 5.19 -2.79 5.41
C PHE A 62 3.99 -3.39 6.17
N MET A 63 3.75 -2.90 7.39
CA MET A 63 2.83 -3.50 8.37
C MET A 63 1.40 -3.70 7.87
N VAL A 64 0.83 -2.77 7.11
CA VAL A 64 -0.50 -2.93 6.50
C VAL A 64 -0.57 -4.17 5.60
N GLY A 65 0.43 -4.37 4.74
CA GLY A 65 0.46 -5.52 3.84
C GLY A 65 0.74 -6.84 4.58
N LEU A 66 1.53 -6.79 5.66
CA LEU A 66 1.76 -7.93 6.54
C LEU A 66 0.46 -8.36 7.25
N SER A 67 -0.30 -7.38 7.75
CA SER A 67 -1.51 -7.59 8.52
C SER A 67 -2.68 -8.14 7.71
N LEU A 68 -2.68 -7.94 6.38
CA LEU A 68 -3.82 -8.30 5.53
C LEU A 68 -3.55 -9.44 4.54
N TYR A 69 -2.30 -9.64 4.11
CA TYR A 69 -2.04 -10.44 2.89
C TYR A 69 -0.94 -11.47 3.02
N LYS A 70 -0.18 -11.48 4.10
CA LYS A 70 0.91 -12.46 4.24
C LYS A 70 0.41 -13.77 4.84
N PRO A 71 0.97 -14.91 4.38
CA PRO A 71 0.74 -16.19 5.07
C PRO A 71 1.09 -16.04 6.56
N GLY A 72 0.17 -16.44 7.44
CA GLY A 72 0.31 -16.28 8.89
C GLY A 72 -0.34 -15.02 9.48
N HIS A 73 -0.90 -14.10 8.67
CA HIS A 73 -1.61 -12.94 9.24
C HIS A 73 -2.87 -13.32 10.04
N GLU A 74 -3.56 -14.39 9.62
CA GLU A 74 -4.75 -14.93 10.30
C GLU A 74 -4.45 -15.34 11.76
N THR A 75 -3.21 -15.77 12.05
CA THR A 75 -2.83 -16.22 13.40
C THR A 75 -2.54 -15.06 14.36
N ILE A 76 -2.59 -13.82 13.87
CA ILE A 76 -2.43 -12.64 14.73
C ILE A 76 -3.67 -12.49 15.64
N GLY A 77 -4.85 -12.85 15.12
CA GLY A 77 -6.11 -12.85 15.88
C GLY A 77 -6.77 -11.48 16.01
N TYR A 78 -6.76 -10.67 14.95
CA TYR A 78 -7.41 -9.36 14.93
C TYR A 78 -8.94 -9.47 15.10
N SER A 79 -9.53 -8.56 15.87
CA SER A 79 -10.98 -8.37 15.89
C SER A 79 -11.49 -7.81 14.56
N GLU A 80 -12.78 -7.94 14.28
CA GLU A 80 -13.39 -7.36 13.07
C GLU A 80 -13.22 -5.83 13.02
N GLN A 81 -13.29 -5.15 14.17
CA GLN A 81 -13.03 -3.71 14.25
C GLN A 81 -11.58 -3.37 13.87
N GLN A 82 -10.60 -4.15 14.34
CA GLN A 82 -9.19 -3.96 13.97
C GLN A 82 -8.98 -4.19 12.47
N LYS A 83 -9.57 -5.25 11.91
CA LYS A 83 -9.51 -5.52 10.46
C LYS A 83 -10.07 -4.35 9.66
N ALA A 84 -11.25 -3.83 10.04
CA ALA A 84 -11.88 -2.70 9.38
C ALA A 84 -10.97 -1.45 9.39
N GLU A 85 -10.36 -1.10 10.53
CA GLU A 85 -9.47 0.06 10.61
C GLU A 85 -8.17 -0.15 9.83
N ILE A 86 -7.59 -1.36 9.84
CA ILE A 86 -6.42 -1.69 9.00
C ILE A 86 -6.76 -1.56 7.51
N HIS A 87 -7.95 -2.01 7.09
CA HIS A 87 -8.45 -1.83 5.73
C HIS A 87 -8.63 -0.36 5.35
N LYS A 88 -9.13 0.46 6.27
CA LYS A 88 -9.25 1.91 6.09
C LYS A 88 -7.88 2.57 5.93
N ILE A 89 -6.92 2.31 6.83
CA ILE A 89 -5.54 2.79 6.73
C ILE A 89 -4.95 2.44 5.36
N ARG A 90 -5.18 1.21 4.88
CA ARG A 90 -4.75 0.78 3.55
C ARG A 90 -5.37 1.62 2.43
N SER A 91 -6.69 1.80 2.49
CA SER A 91 -7.46 2.50 1.46
C SER A 91 -7.02 3.95 1.28
N GLU A 92 -6.56 4.58 2.35
CA GLU A 92 -6.06 5.95 2.34
C GLU A 92 -4.58 6.01 1.92
N THR A 93 -3.76 5.07 2.41
CA THR A 93 -2.30 5.12 2.22
C THR A 93 -1.86 4.62 0.84
N VAL A 94 -2.36 3.47 0.39
CA VAL A 94 -1.85 2.79 -0.82
C VAL A 94 -2.04 3.64 -2.09
N PRO A 95 -3.19 4.29 -2.34
CA PRO A 95 -3.35 5.14 -3.52
C PRO A 95 -2.36 6.31 -3.55
N GLN A 96 -2.09 6.92 -2.39
CA GLN A 96 -1.12 8.02 -2.29
C GLN A 96 0.30 7.55 -2.57
N VAL A 97 0.68 6.37 -2.05
CA VAL A 97 1.98 5.73 -2.32
C VAL A 97 2.14 5.49 -3.82
N ILE A 98 1.15 4.89 -4.47
CA ILE A 98 1.16 4.63 -5.92
C ILE A 98 1.32 5.94 -6.69
N LYS A 99 0.55 6.98 -6.34
CA LYS A 99 0.61 8.28 -7.02
C LYS A 99 2.00 8.90 -6.93
N ILE A 100 2.62 8.90 -5.76
CA ILE A 100 3.95 9.50 -5.57
C ILE A 100 5.03 8.65 -6.23
N ALA A 101 4.99 7.32 -6.09
CA ALA A 101 5.93 6.41 -6.74
C ALA A 101 5.92 6.58 -8.27
N LYS A 102 4.74 6.75 -8.89
CA LYS A 102 4.62 7.01 -10.34
C LYS A 102 5.31 8.32 -10.73
N LYS A 103 5.15 9.35 -9.91
CA LYS A 103 5.80 10.64 -10.13
C LYS A 103 7.32 10.52 -10.04
N ILE A 104 7.83 9.82 -9.01
CA ILE A 104 9.27 9.57 -8.84
C ILE A 104 9.83 8.81 -10.04
N LYS A 105 9.23 7.68 -10.41
CA LYS A 105 9.67 6.87 -11.55
C LYS A 105 9.72 7.66 -12.85
N LYS A 106 8.69 8.48 -13.13
CA LYS A 106 8.70 9.35 -14.31
C LYS A 106 9.88 10.34 -14.30
N MET A 107 10.20 10.95 -13.15
CA MET A 107 11.35 11.86 -13.05
C MET A 107 12.69 11.12 -13.13
N GLU A 108 12.79 9.88 -12.64
CA GLU A 108 14.00 9.07 -12.79
C GLU A 108 14.27 8.69 -14.25
N LEU A 109 13.21 8.32 -15.00
CA LEU A 109 13.32 8.04 -16.43
C LEU A 109 13.70 9.30 -17.22
N ASP A 110 13.06 10.43 -16.91
CA ASP A 110 13.38 11.73 -17.52
C ASP A 110 14.83 12.14 -17.22
N LEU A 111 15.27 12.02 -15.97
CA LEU A 111 16.65 12.29 -15.57
C LEU A 111 17.65 11.42 -16.34
N ALA A 112 17.37 10.12 -16.46
CA ALA A 112 18.22 9.19 -17.20
C ALA A 112 18.30 9.54 -18.69
N ASN A 113 17.16 9.85 -19.32
CA ASN A 113 17.13 10.29 -20.73
C ASN A 113 17.92 11.58 -20.93
N LYS A 114 17.69 12.59 -20.09
CA LYS A 114 18.37 13.89 -20.16
C LYS A 114 19.88 13.76 -20.01
N LEU A 115 20.33 12.93 -19.07
CA LEU A 115 21.75 12.76 -18.82
C LEU A 115 22.44 11.92 -19.91
N VAL A 116 21.85 10.78 -20.29
CA VAL A 116 22.52 9.78 -21.14
C VAL A 116 22.30 10.01 -22.63
N VAL A 117 21.08 10.40 -23.03
CA VAL A 117 20.69 10.57 -24.44
C VAL A 117 20.86 12.02 -24.87
N GLU A 118 20.27 12.96 -24.13
CA GLU A 118 20.32 14.40 -24.46
C GLU A 118 21.64 15.06 -24.05
N LYS A 119 22.47 14.38 -23.24
CA LYS A 119 23.78 14.86 -22.74
C LYS A 119 23.70 16.21 -22.01
N VAL A 120 22.60 16.46 -21.30
CA VAL A 120 22.41 17.67 -20.49
C VAL A 120 23.46 17.69 -19.36
N PRO A 121 24.15 18.82 -19.10
CA PRO A 121 25.12 18.93 -18.02
C PRO A 121 24.53 18.55 -16.66
N PRO A 122 25.26 17.80 -15.80
CA PRO A 122 24.73 17.34 -14.52
C PRO A 122 24.22 18.46 -13.59
N LYS A 123 24.89 19.62 -13.60
CA LYS A 123 24.52 20.78 -12.77
C LYS A 123 23.11 21.29 -13.09
N ASP A 124 22.69 21.17 -14.34
CA ASP A 124 21.36 21.59 -14.79
C ASP A 124 20.28 20.55 -14.40
N LEU A 125 20.69 19.38 -13.91
CA LEU A 125 19.80 18.28 -13.52
C LEU A 125 19.70 18.09 -12.01
N TYR A 126 20.52 18.77 -11.20
CA TYR A 126 20.49 18.64 -9.73
C TYR A 126 19.10 18.93 -9.14
N TYR A 127 18.35 19.85 -9.72
CA TYR A 127 16.98 20.12 -9.28
C TYR A 127 16.06 18.89 -9.39
N LEU A 128 16.26 18.00 -10.37
CA LEU A 128 15.49 16.76 -10.49
C LEU A 128 15.87 15.78 -9.38
N VAL A 129 17.17 15.67 -9.08
CA VAL A 129 17.68 14.85 -7.97
C VAL A 129 17.06 15.29 -6.65
N ASP A 130 17.05 16.59 -6.36
CA ASP A 130 16.46 17.15 -5.15
C ASP A 130 14.95 16.89 -5.06
N LYS A 131 14.23 17.07 -6.18
CA LYS A 131 12.78 16.77 -6.25
C LYS A 131 12.49 15.29 -6.02
N ILE A 132 13.30 14.39 -6.59
CA ILE A 132 13.19 12.95 -6.37
C ILE A 132 13.44 12.64 -4.89
N ALA A 133 14.53 13.13 -4.31
CA ALA A 133 14.88 12.92 -2.91
C ALA A 133 13.78 13.41 -1.96
N ALA A 134 13.22 14.60 -2.19
CA ALA A 134 12.13 15.15 -1.40
C ALA A 134 10.87 14.28 -1.44
N LEU A 135 10.54 13.70 -2.60
CA LEU A 135 9.37 12.82 -2.74
C LEU A 135 9.60 11.43 -2.12
N ARG A 136 10.81 10.88 -2.24
CA ARG A 136 11.20 9.64 -1.53
C ARG A 136 11.13 9.83 -0.02
N ALA A 137 11.60 10.97 0.48
CA ALA A 137 11.50 11.34 1.89
C ALA A 137 10.02 11.47 2.32
N LYS A 138 9.17 12.10 1.50
CA LYS A 138 7.73 12.19 1.74
C LYS A 138 7.07 10.80 1.84
N LEU A 139 7.41 9.88 0.94
CA LEU A 139 6.94 8.50 1.00
C LEU A 139 7.38 7.79 2.28
N THR A 140 8.64 7.93 2.66
CA THR A 140 9.14 7.33 3.91
C THR A 140 8.45 7.91 5.14
N LYS A 141 8.20 9.23 5.21
CA LYS A 141 7.44 9.82 6.31
C LYS A 141 6.02 9.25 6.39
N ALA A 142 5.32 9.16 5.27
CA ALA A 142 3.99 8.52 5.22
C ALA A 142 4.05 7.03 5.63
N HIS A 143 5.16 6.32 5.36
CA HIS A 143 5.36 4.95 5.83
C HIS A 143 5.53 4.90 7.35
N LEU A 144 6.27 5.83 7.95
CA LEU A 144 6.41 5.94 9.41
C LEU A 144 5.04 6.16 10.06
N ASP A 145 4.25 7.10 9.52
CA ASP A 145 2.89 7.37 9.99
C ASP A 145 2.01 6.12 9.86
N CYS A 146 2.11 5.41 8.73
CA CYS A 146 1.38 4.17 8.51
C CYS A 146 1.75 3.06 9.51
N ILE A 147 3.03 2.93 9.86
CA ILE A 147 3.49 1.98 10.90
C ILE A 147 2.90 2.38 12.25
N TYR A 148 2.95 3.68 12.59
CA TYR A 148 2.41 4.19 13.85
C TYR A 148 0.90 3.97 13.95
N SER A 149 0.13 4.25 12.89
CA SER A 149 -1.31 3.98 12.86
C SER A 149 -1.64 2.52 13.11
N ILE A 150 -0.83 1.58 12.58
CA ILE A 150 -1.02 0.16 12.89
C ILE A 150 -0.75 -0.15 14.37
N GLN A 151 0.24 0.48 14.99
CA GLN A 151 0.47 0.34 16.44
C GLN A 151 -0.73 0.85 17.27
N GLN A 152 -1.42 1.89 16.79
CA GLN A 152 -2.62 2.41 17.46
C GLN A 152 -3.84 1.48 17.31
N VAL A 153 -3.89 0.66 16.26
CA VAL A 153 -4.97 -0.31 16.04
C VAL A 153 -4.70 -1.64 16.75
N VAL A 154 -3.44 -2.09 16.74
CA VAL A 154 -3.00 -3.35 17.34
C VAL A 154 -2.46 -3.07 18.75
N THR A 155 -3.37 -2.75 19.66
CA THR A 155 -3.04 -2.34 21.04
C THR A 155 -2.72 -3.50 21.97
N ASP A 156 -3.09 -4.74 21.61
CA ASP A 156 -2.71 -5.94 22.35
C ASP A 156 -1.24 -6.30 22.05
N ASP A 157 -0.42 -6.35 23.11
CA ASP A 157 1.02 -6.61 22.99
C ASP A 157 1.33 -7.96 22.34
N ALA A 158 0.51 -8.98 22.60
CA ALA A 158 0.72 -10.31 22.03
C ALA A 158 0.40 -10.33 20.53
N GLN A 159 -0.67 -9.65 20.09
CA GLN A 159 -0.97 -9.44 18.68
C GLN A 159 0.18 -8.67 17.99
N TYR A 160 0.65 -7.57 18.60
CA TYR A 160 1.72 -6.76 18.02
C TYR A 160 3.03 -7.54 17.91
N ALA A 161 3.40 -8.31 18.94
CA ALA A 161 4.56 -9.20 18.92
C ALA A 161 4.47 -10.24 17.79
N ARG A 162 3.31 -10.85 17.57
CA ARG A 162 3.07 -11.78 16.44
C ARG A 162 3.24 -11.10 15.09
N LEU A 163 2.74 -9.87 14.93
CA LEU A 163 2.92 -9.09 13.69
C LEU A 163 4.40 -8.77 13.43
N VAL A 164 5.16 -8.37 14.46
CA VAL A 164 6.59 -8.10 14.36
C VAL A 164 7.37 -9.37 13.99
N GLU A 165 7.01 -10.51 14.57
CA GLU A 165 7.67 -11.79 14.23
C GLU A 165 7.39 -12.23 12.80
N LEU A 166 6.15 -12.04 12.33
CA LEU A 166 5.79 -12.24 10.93
C LEU A 166 6.64 -11.35 10.00
N ALA A 167 6.86 -10.08 10.38
CA ALA A 167 7.71 -9.16 9.62
C ALA A 167 9.15 -9.68 9.49
N LYS A 168 9.75 -10.13 10.60
CA LYS A 168 11.11 -10.69 10.65
C LYS A 168 11.22 -11.96 9.80
N THR A 169 10.27 -12.88 9.94
CA THR A 169 10.24 -14.13 9.18
C THR A 169 10.19 -13.88 7.68
N VAL A 170 9.36 -12.93 7.23
CA VAL A 170 9.30 -12.54 5.81
C VAL A 170 10.65 -11.97 5.34
N GLY A 171 11.29 -11.11 6.15
CA GLY A 171 12.62 -10.57 5.85
C GLY A 171 13.69 -11.65 5.70
N GLN A 172 13.74 -12.61 6.64
CA GLN A 172 14.72 -13.70 6.63
C GLN A 172 14.55 -14.65 5.45
N LYS A 173 13.30 -14.97 5.06
CA LYS A 173 13.04 -15.82 3.87
C LYS A 173 13.60 -15.19 2.59
N VAL A 174 13.47 -13.88 2.43
CA VAL A 174 14.03 -13.14 1.28
C VAL A 174 15.55 -13.14 1.27
N GLN A 175 16.20 -13.14 2.43
CA GLN A 175 17.66 -13.23 2.52
C GLN A 175 18.17 -14.63 2.15
N LYS A 176 17.47 -15.69 2.60
CA LYS A 176 17.83 -17.08 2.32
C LYS A 176 17.64 -17.45 0.85
N SER A 177 16.64 -16.91 0.16
CA SER A 177 16.42 -17.18 -1.28
C SER A 177 17.42 -16.49 -2.22
N LYS A 178 18.35 -15.70 -1.66
CA LYS A 178 19.40 -14.98 -2.42
C LYS A 178 20.80 -15.58 -2.20
N LYS A 179 20.92 -16.59 -1.34
CA LYS A 179 22.12 -17.40 -1.19
C LYS A 179 21.94 -18.69 -1.99
#